data_AF-A0A9D4XDT3-F1
#
_entry.id   AF-A0A9D4XDT3-F1
#
_cell.length_a   1.000
_cell.length_b   1.000
_cell.length_c   1.000
_cell.angle_alpha   90.00
_cell.angle_beta   90.00
_cell.angle_gamma   90.00
#
_symmetry.space_group_name_H-M   'P 1'
#
loop_
_entity.id
_entity.type
_entity.pdbx_description
1 polymer ?
#
loop_
_entity_poly.entity_id
_entity_poly.type
_entity_poly.pdbx_seq_one_letter_code
_entity_poly.pdbx_strand_id
1 'polypeptide(L)'
;MKAHISSPQNLSPQQTLTLTIQIEPDSSLPEVSSYSRIRTNRSQKEKSKFFIMGKVHGSLARAGKVRGQTPKVAKQDKKKKPRGRAHKRMQYNRRFVTAVVGFGKKRGPNSSEK
;
A
#
# COMPACT_ATOMS: atom_id res chain seq x y z
N MET A 1 28.11 33.83 -23.37
CA MET A 1 26.68 34.13 -23.58
C MET A 1 26.02 32.91 -24.20
N LYS A 2 24.99 32.33 -23.58
CA LYS A 2 24.27 31.15 -24.08
C LYS A 2 22.77 31.47 -24.00
N ALA A 3 22.11 31.54 -25.15
CA ALA A 3 20.67 31.76 -25.26
C ALA A 3 19.94 30.43 -25.00
N HIS A 4 18.93 30.46 -24.14
CA HIS A 4 17.98 29.37 -23.97
C HIS A 4 16.58 29.84 -24.40
N ILE A 5 15.99 29.03 -25.27
CA ILE A 5 14.78 29.22 -26.04
C ILE A 5 13.54 29.12 -25.15
N SER A 6 12.57 30.01 -25.39
CA SER A 6 11.28 30.15 -24.73
C SER A 6 10.32 28.99 -25.02
N SER A 7 9.72 28.43 -23.97
CA SER A 7 8.57 27.52 -24.04
C SER A 7 7.27 28.34 -23.89
N PRO A 8 6.25 28.17 -24.77
CA PRO A 8 4.99 28.91 -24.65
C PRO A 8 4.11 28.31 -23.54
N GLN A 9 3.69 29.17 -22.61
CA GLN A 9 2.80 28.82 -21.50
C GLN A 9 1.33 28.81 -21.92
N ASN A 10 0.72 27.64 -21.76
CA ASN A 10 -0.60 27.30 -21.22
C ASN A 10 -1.77 28.31 -21.40
N LEU A 11 -2.79 27.90 -22.17
CA LEU A 11 -4.05 28.62 -22.35
C LEU A 11 -4.95 28.50 -21.11
N SER A 12 -5.65 29.59 -20.78
CA SER A 12 -6.34 29.79 -19.51
C SER A 12 -7.63 28.94 -19.38
N PRO A 13 -8.00 28.51 -18.15
CA PRO A 13 -9.16 27.64 -17.89
C PRO A 13 -10.54 28.28 -18.18
N GLN A 14 -10.60 29.52 -18.64
CA GLN A 14 -11.86 30.28 -18.75
C GLN A 14 -12.62 30.03 -20.08
N GLN A 15 -12.06 29.24 -21.01
CA GLN A 15 -12.70 29.01 -22.31
C GLN A 15 -13.56 27.73 -22.40
N THR A 16 -13.57 26.87 -21.39
CA THR A 16 -14.37 25.62 -21.40
C THR A 16 -15.76 25.77 -20.78
N LEU A 17 -15.99 26.83 -20.00
CA LEU A 17 -17.21 26.99 -19.18
C LEU A 17 -18.38 27.67 -19.91
N THR A 18 -18.21 28.12 -21.15
CA THR A 18 -19.27 28.82 -21.90
C THR A 18 -20.11 27.91 -22.80
N LEU A 19 -19.71 26.65 -23.02
CA LEU A 19 -20.28 25.81 -24.09
C LEU A 19 -21.25 24.71 -23.63
N THR A 20 -21.83 24.80 -22.43
CA THR A 20 -22.80 23.79 -21.93
C THR A 20 -24.11 24.35 -21.37
N ILE A 21 -24.36 25.65 -21.50
CA ILE A 21 -25.62 26.25 -21.05
C ILE A 21 -26.37 26.78 -22.26
N GLN A 22 -27.12 25.92 -22.96
CA GLN A 22 -28.25 26.35 -23.80
C GLN A 22 -29.21 25.17 -24.05
N ILE A 23 -30.42 25.33 -23.48
CA ILE A 23 -31.74 24.87 -23.95
C ILE A 23 -32.34 23.61 -23.30
N GLU A 24 -33.15 23.90 -22.27
CA GLU A 24 -34.40 23.21 -21.94
C GLU A 24 -35.53 23.78 -22.83
N PRO A 25 -36.51 22.96 -23.24
CA PRO A 25 -37.89 23.42 -23.23
C PRO A 25 -38.83 22.49 -22.48
N ASP A 26 -39.35 23.02 -21.37
CA ASP A 26 -40.59 22.62 -20.73
C ASP A 26 -41.77 22.76 -21.70
N SER A 27 -42.66 21.75 -21.78
CA SER A 27 -44.11 21.98 -21.77
C SER A 27 -44.94 20.68 -21.95
N SER A 28 -45.95 20.57 -21.09
CA SER A 28 -47.19 19.78 -21.23
C SER A 28 -47.17 18.29 -20.89
N LEU A 29 -47.46 17.99 -19.61
CA LEU A 29 -48.50 17.00 -19.27
C LEU A 29 -49.32 17.58 -18.11
N PRO A 30 -50.66 17.54 -18.18
CA PRO A 30 -51.34 16.65 -17.23
C PRO A 30 -52.65 16.03 -17.78
N GLU A 31 -52.87 14.73 -17.53
CA GLU A 31 -54.21 14.23 -17.27
C GLU A 31 -54.16 13.17 -16.16
N VAL A 32 -54.59 13.58 -14.97
CA VAL A 32 -54.70 12.74 -13.77
C VAL A 32 -56.03 11.99 -13.80
N SER A 33 -56.07 10.84 -14.47
CA SER A 33 -57.17 9.91 -14.30
C SER A 33 -56.87 8.95 -13.14
N SER A 34 -57.53 9.26 -12.02
CA SER A 34 -57.81 8.43 -10.85
C SER A 34 -57.57 6.92 -11.02
N TYR A 35 -56.50 6.42 -10.40
CA TYR A 35 -56.47 5.01 -9.98
C TYR A 35 -56.19 4.91 -8.49
N SER A 36 -57.11 4.16 -7.87
CA SER A 36 -57.25 3.79 -6.48
C SER A 36 -55.93 3.44 -5.78
N ARG A 37 -55.75 4.00 -4.60
CA ARG A 37 -54.71 3.65 -3.64
C ARG A 37 -54.88 2.20 -3.18
N ILE A 38 -54.16 1.26 -3.80
CA ILE A 38 -53.98 -0.07 -3.25
C ILE A 38 -52.73 -0.04 -2.35
N ARG A 39 -52.96 -0.03 -1.04
CA ARG A 39 -51.93 -0.34 -0.03
C ARG A 39 -51.73 -1.85 -0.01
N THR A 40 -50.57 -2.33 -0.46
CA THR A 40 -50.11 -3.69 -0.17
C THR A 40 -48.87 -3.64 0.72
N ASN A 41 -48.91 -4.45 1.77
CA ASN A 41 -47.89 -4.51 2.81
C ASN A 41 -46.67 -5.31 2.31
N ARG A 42 -45.49 -4.68 2.39
CA ARG A 42 -44.20 -5.26 2.81
C ARG A 42 -43.90 -6.71 2.39
N SER A 43 -42.98 -6.88 1.45
CA SER A 43 -42.01 -7.99 1.51
C SER A 43 -40.64 -7.49 1.03
N GLN A 44 -39.81 -7.16 2.01
CA GLN A 44 -38.42 -6.73 1.87
C GLN A 44 -37.56 -7.91 1.39
N LYS A 45 -37.49 -8.21 0.09
CA LYS A 45 -36.54 -9.24 -0.36
C LYS A 45 -36.18 -9.26 -1.85
N GLU A 46 -35.65 -8.17 -2.39
CA GLU A 46 -34.77 -8.29 -3.56
C GLU A 46 -33.40 -7.70 -3.23
N LYS A 47 -32.56 -8.56 -2.64
CA LYS A 47 -31.12 -8.32 -2.55
C LYS A 47 -30.57 -8.42 -3.97
N SER A 48 -30.08 -7.30 -4.46
CA SER A 48 -29.32 -7.19 -5.71
C SER A 48 -28.30 -8.33 -5.84
N LYS A 49 -28.50 -9.12 -6.89
CA LYS A 49 -27.62 -10.22 -7.31
C LYS A 49 -26.44 -9.62 -8.07
N PHE A 50 -25.55 -8.94 -7.34
CA PHE A 50 -24.29 -8.44 -7.88
C PHE A 50 -23.15 -8.90 -6.97
N PHE A 51 -22.56 -10.05 -7.25
CA PHE A 51 -21.19 -10.42 -6.87
C PHE A 51 -20.75 -11.69 -7.63
N ILE A 52 -20.72 -11.61 -8.97
CA ILE A 52 -20.00 -12.58 -9.81
C ILE A 52 -18.60 -11.99 -10.05
N MET A 53 -17.71 -12.14 -9.07
CA MET A 53 -16.26 -11.94 -9.28
C MET A 53 -15.51 -12.71 -8.18
N GLY A 54 -15.21 -13.97 -8.49
CA GLY A 54 -14.19 -14.80 -7.84
C GLY A 54 -14.39 -15.06 -6.34
N LYS A 55 -15.10 -16.14 -5.99
CA LYS A 55 -14.87 -16.79 -4.69
C LYS A 55 -13.45 -17.38 -4.72
N VAL A 56 -12.48 -16.58 -4.31
CA VAL A 56 -11.08 -16.97 -4.22
C VAL A 56 -10.99 -18.12 -3.21
N HIS A 57 -10.54 -19.29 -3.66
CA HIS A 57 -10.31 -20.43 -2.79
C HIS A 57 -9.02 -20.20 -1.99
N GLY A 58 -9.20 -19.89 -0.71
CA GLY A 58 -8.14 -19.55 0.22
C GLY A 58 -8.66 -18.60 1.30
N SER A 59 -9.02 -19.15 2.46
CA SER A 59 -9.49 -18.32 3.59
C SER A 59 -8.32 -17.59 4.25
N LEU A 60 -8.54 -16.34 4.67
CA LEU A 60 -7.62 -15.59 5.54
C LEU A 60 -7.48 -16.17 6.97
N ALA A 61 -8.15 -17.28 7.27
CA ALA A 61 -8.18 -17.92 8.59
C ALA A 61 -6.80 -18.26 9.18
N ARG A 62 -5.76 -18.36 8.34
CA ARG A 62 -4.38 -18.65 8.78
C ARG A 62 -3.48 -17.40 8.88
N ALA A 63 -4.00 -16.21 8.58
CA ALA A 63 -3.23 -14.99 8.64
C ALA A 63 -2.71 -14.77 10.08
N GLY A 64 -1.40 -14.56 10.21
CA GLY A 64 -0.76 -14.31 11.51
C GLY A 64 -0.62 -15.52 12.45
N LYS A 65 -1.08 -16.73 12.08
CA LYS A 65 -1.01 -17.94 12.94
C LYS A 65 0.38 -18.15 13.56
N VAL A 66 1.44 -18.09 12.74
CA VAL A 66 2.82 -18.32 13.19
C VAL A 66 3.35 -17.19 14.07
N ARG A 67 2.95 -15.94 13.78
CA ARG A 67 3.36 -14.77 14.57
C ARG A 67 2.70 -14.73 15.95
N GLY A 68 1.48 -15.26 16.09
CA GLY A 68 0.79 -15.40 17.37
C GLY A 68 1.23 -16.62 18.18
N GLN A 69 1.61 -17.71 17.50
CA GLN A 69 2.07 -18.93 18.17
C GLN A 69 3.49 -18.84 18.71
N THR A 70 4.36 -18.04 18.07
CA THR A 70 5.76 -17.89 18.53
C THR A 70 5.84 -17.01 19.77
N PRO A 71 6.56 -17.44 20.84
CA PRO A 71 6.70 -16.65 22.05
C PRO A 71 7.37 -15.30 21.74
N LYS A 72 6.86 -14.22 22.34
CA LYS A 72 7.42 -12.88 22.14
C LYS A 72 8.66 -12.67 23.01
N VAL A 73 9.83 -13.05 22.49
CA VAL A 73 11.11 -12.84 23.18
C VAL A 73 11.47 -11.34 23.19
N ALA A 74 11.68 -10.78 24.38
CA ALA A 74 12.17 -9.41 24.55
C ALA A 74 13.62 -9.27 24.04
N LYS A 75 13.98 -8.10 23.54
CA LYS A 75 15.36 -7.84 23.14
C LYS A 75 16.22 -7.74 24.40
N GLN A 76 17.31 -8.50 24.43
CA GLN A 76 18.32 -8.34 25.47
C GLN A 76 19.05 -7.01 25.30
N ASP A 77 19.38 -6.37 26.42
CA ASP A 77 20.23 -5.19 26.43
C ASP A 77 21.66 -5.56 25.99
N LYS A 78 22.09 -4.94 24.89
CA LYS A 78 23.44 -5.11 24.33
C LYS A 78 24.12 -3.75 24.26
N LYS A 79 25.40 -3.71 24.61
CA LYS A 79 26.22 -2.50 24.51
C LYS A 79 26.15 -1.94 23.09
N LYS A 80 25.98 -0.62 22.97
CA LYS A 80 25.95 0.06 21.67
C LYS A 80 27.28 -0.16 20.95
N LYS A 81 27.22 -0.63 19.71
CA LYS A 81 28.40 -0.69 18.85
C LYS A 81 28.79 0.74 18.47
N PRO A 82 30.08 1.11 18.54
CA PRO A 82 30.53 2.39 18.02
C PRO A 82 30.22 2.48 16.53
N ARG A 83 30.05 3.69 16.01
CA ARG A 83 29.70 3.97 14.61
C ARG A 83 30.88 4.62 13.87
N GLY A 84 30.79 4.68 12.54
CA GLY A 84 31.78 5.38 11.69
C GLY A 84 33.18 4.77 11.73
N ARG A 85 34.19 5.64 11.82
CA ARG A 85 35.63 5.28 11.76
C ARG A 85 36.02 4.28 12.84
N ALA A 86 35.53 4.44 14.07
CA ALA A 86 35.81 3.52 15.17
C ALA A 86 35.34 2.10 14.87
N HIS A 87 34.14 1.94 14.28
CA HIS A 87 33.63 0.62 13.88
C HIS A 87 34.48 -0.02 12.78
N LYS A 88 34.88 0.77 11.77
CA LYS A 88 35.71 0.29 10.66
C LYS A 88 37.09 -0.16 11.14
N ARG A 89 37.70 0.54 12.10
CA ARG A 89 38.98 0.13 12.70
C ARG A 89 38.87 -1.20 13.44
N MET A 90 37.83 -1.38 14.26
CA MET A 90 37.60 -2.68 14.92
C MET A 90 37.38 -3.82 13.91
N GLN A 91 36.65 -3.57 12.83
CA GLN A 91 36.40 -4.56 11.78
C GLN A 91 37.68 -4.94 11.03
N TYR A 92 38.55 -3.96 10.72
CA TYR A 92 39.85 -4.20 10.09
C TYR A 92 40.75 -5.03 11.00
N ASN A 93 40.90 -4.63 12.27
CA ASN A 93 41.70 -5.36 13.24
C ASN A 93 41.23 -6.82 13.36
N ARG A 94 39.92 -7.06 13.49
CA ARG A 94 39.35 -8.41 13.59
C ARG A 94 39.54 -9.27 12.32
N ARG A 95 39.65 -8.65 11.14
CA ARG A 95 39.73 -9.38 9.86
C ARG A 95 41.15 -9.65 9.39
N PHE A 96 42.09 -8.76 9.70
CA PHE A 96 43.41 -8.75 9.10
C PHE A 96 44.55 -8.76 10.11
N VAL A 97 44.43 -8.01 11.22
CA VAL A 97 45.52 -7.88 12.19
C VAL A 97 45.50 -9.00 13.22
N THR A 98 44.33 -9.26 13.83
CA THR A 98 44.16 -10.26 14.88
C THR A 98 43.87 -11.66 14.32
N ALA A 99 43.35 -11.76 13.10
CA ALA A 99 43.03 -13.04 12.48
C ALA A 99 44.29 -13.72 11.94
N VAL A 100 44.99 -14.45 12.80
CA VAL A 100 46.05 -15.39 12.38
C VAL A 100 45.38 -16.59 11.71
N VAL A 101 45.76 -16.90 10.47
CA VAL A 101 45.32 -18.12 9.80
C VAL A 101 46.08 -19.28 10.42
N GLY A 102 45.50 -19.90 11.45
CA GLY A 102 45.99 -21.17 11.97
C GLY A 102 45.93 -22.28 10.92
N PHE A 103 46.59 -23.41 11.18
CA PHE A 103 46.53 -24.56 10.29
C PHE A 103 45.10 -25.09 10.15
N GLY A 104 44.66 -25.34 8.92
CA GLY A 104 43.33 -25.85 8.60
C GLY A 104 42.41 -24.85 7.88
N LYS A 105 41.13 -25.22 7.72
CA LYS A 105 40.15 -24.40 6.99
C LYS A 105 39.76 -23.16 7.81
N LYS A 106 39.79 -21.98 7.18
CA LYS A 106 39.42 -20.71 7.82
C LYS A 106 37.95 -20.75 8.27
N ARG A 107 37.73 -20.59 9.58
CA ARG A 107 36.37 -20.52 10.16
C ARG A 107 35.67 -19.20 9.86
N GLY A 108 34.36 -19.28 9.67
CA GLY A 108 33.52 -18.12 9.40
C GLY A 108 33.25 -17.26 10.63
N PRO A 109 32.96 -15.95 10.47
CA PRO A 109 32.78 -15.01 11.58
C PRO A 109 31.52 -15.24 12.44
N ASN A 110 30.63 -16.14 12.01
CA ASN A 110 29.41 -16.54 12.72
C ASN A 110 29.27 -18.09 12.67
N SER A 111 30.40 -18.79 12.82
CA SER A 111 30.41 -20.25 12.94
C SER A 111 30.02 -20.63 14.36
N SER A 112 28.91 -21.32 14.54
CA SER A 112 28.53 -21.93 15.81
C SER A 112 29.08 -23.36 15.86
N GLU A 113 30.32 -23.51 16.29
CA GLU A 113 30.80 -24.80 16.80
C GLU A 113 30.72 -24.76 18.33
N LYS A 114 30.33 -25.89 18.91
CA LYS A 114 30.26 -26.08 20.35
C LYS A 114 31.66 -26.42 20.86
#